data_AF-W9NJN2-F1
#
_entry.id   AF-W9NJN2-F1
#
_cell.length_a   1.000
_cell.length_b   1.000
_cell.length_c   1.000
_cell.angle_alpha   90.00
_cell.angle_beta   90.00
_cell.angle_gamma   90.00
#
_symmetry.space_group_name_H-M   'P 1'
#
loop_
_entity.id
_entity.type
_entity.pdbx_description
1 polymer ?
#
loop_
_entity_poly.entity_id
_entity_poly.type
_entity_poly.pdbx_seq_one_letter_code
_entity_poly.pdbx_strand_id
1 'polypeptide(L)'
;MKRRQLLKFMLTLASTVNATPLHHASSSPQELIGEALDALGGVGPIGKLKGLTYQAPRIFRSRSLMQSYHMSRADTFVSISGSQNISFRLDQGFLEQRIDRLATPSSYWSWGNNDLTPLEFSLVVNEGKNGFACYVQGNDQIFLPPGLTSSYTDAALTYHLVLQAQMLSPHLLDHMKDTKSISATTVEFYGIEFTAGKHALDLISYRD
;
A
#
# COMPACT_ATOMS: atom_id res chain seq x y z
N MET A 1 -68.98 -20.26 32.64
CA MET A 1 -68.88 -20.35 31.16
C MET A 1 -67.53 -19.80 30.72
N LYS A 2 -66.72 -20.65 30.09
CA LYS A 2 -65.27 -20.45 29.81
C LYS A 2 -65.08 -19.75 28.45
N ARG A 3 -64.33 -18.64 28.44
CA ARG A 3 -63.84 -17.94 27.23
C ARG A 3 -62.86 -18.86 26.47
N ARG A 4 -63.22 -19.29 25.26
CA ARG A 4 -62.37 -20.06 24.36
C ARG A 4 -61.79 -19.14 23.27
N GLN A 5 -60.45 -19.11 23.26
CA GLN A 5 -59.52 -18.98 22.13
C GLN A 5 -60.10 -18.60 20.76
N LEU A 6 -59.62 -17.46 20.22
CA LEU A 6 -59.44 -17.25 18.79
C LEU A 6 -57.98 -16.82 18.58
N LEU A 7 -57.16 -17.81 18.26
CA LEU A 7 -55.77 -17.71 17.82
C LEU A 7 -55.79 -18.00 16.32
N LYS A 8 -55.31 -17.06 15.48
CA LYS A 8 -55.02 -17.10 14.02
C LYS A 8 -55.09 -15.63 13.55
N PHE A 9 -54.14 -14.99 12.89
CA PHE A 9 -53.15 -15.41 11.90
C PHE A 9 -52.13 -14.26 11.81
N MET A 10 -50.84 -14.48 12.03
CA MET A 10 -49.78 -13.55 11.59
C MET A 10 -48.65 -14.42 11.07
N LEU A 11 -48.63 -14.57 9.75
CA LEU A 11 -47.61 -15.29 9.00
C LEU A 11 -46.40 -14.35 8.86
N THR A 12 -45.50 -14.34 9.83
CA THR A 12 -44.20 -13.67 9.66
C THR A 12 -43.33 -14.52 8.75
N LEU A 13 -43.07 -14.01 7.55
CA LEU A 13 -42.06 -14.50 6.62
C LEU A 13 -40.69 -14.41 7.32
N ALA A 14 -40.24 -15.50 7.93
CA ALA A 14 -38.87 -15.63 8.39
C ALA A 14 -38.00 -15.90 7.14
N SER A 15 -37.44 -14.85 6.54
CA SER A 15 -36.33 -15.00 5.62
C SER A 15 -35.13 -15.50 6.42
N THR A 16 -34.88 -16.80 6.36
CA THR A 16 -33.61 -17.39 6.81
C THR A 16 -32.51 -16.86 5.89
N VAL A 17 -31.83 -15.80 6.33
CA VAL A 17 -30.52 -15.46 5.76
C VAL A 17 -29.59 -16.57 6.22
N ASN A 18 -29.38 -17.59 5.38
CA ASN A 18 -28.28 -18.50 5.59
C ASN A 18 -27.01 -17.67 5.44
N ALA A 19 -26.42 -17.27 6.56
CA ALA A 19 -25.03 -16.85 6.59
C ALA A 19 -24.22 -18.08 6.17
N THR A 20 -23.78 -18.13 4.91
CA THR A 20 -22.74 -19.07 4.51
C THR A 20 -21.54 -18.79 5.41
N PRO A 21 -21.11 -19.74 6.26
CA PRO A 21 -19.89 -19.56 7.02
C PRO A 21 -18.76 -19.31 6.01
N LEU A 22 -17.98 -18.24 6.25
CA LEU A 22 -16.73 -18.02 5.53
C LEU A 22 -15.92 -19.31 5.67
N HIS A 23 -15.64 -19.93 4.53
CA HIS A 23 -14.91 -21.19 4.48
C HIS A 23 -13.58 -20.99 5.21
N HIS A 24 -13.38 -21.72 6.31
CA HIS A 24 -12.11 -21.69 7.05
C HIS A 24 -11.11 -22.50 6.24
N ALA A 25 -10.51 -21.86 5.24
CA ALA A 25 -9.50 -22.47 4.41
C ALA A 25 -8.17 -22.38 5.14
N SER A 26 -7.78 -23.49 5.75
CA SER A 26 -6.39 -23.89 5.89
C SER A 26 -5.81 -24.16 4.49
N SER A 27 -5.79 -23.15 3.62
CA SER A 27 -5.17 -23.21 2.30
C SER A 27 -3.67 -22.94 2.46
N SER A 28 -2.87 -23.70 1.71
CA SER A 28 -1.43 -23.43 1.63
C SER A 28 -1.20 -21.99 1.13
N PRO A 29 -0.11 -21.31 1.53
CA PRO A 29 0.14 -19.94 1.10
C PRO A 29 0.14 -19.76 -0.42
N GLN A 30 0.57 -20.78 -1.15
CA GLN A 30 0.60 -20.82 -2.60
C GLN A 30 -0.81 -20.93 -3.21
N GLU A 31 -1.71 -21.68 -2.58
CA GLU A 31 -3.12 -21.73 -3.00
C GLU A 31 -3.79 -20.36 -2.80
N LEU A 32 -3.53 -19.67 -1.69
CA LEU A 32 -4.06 -18.32 -1.46
C LEU A 32 -3.60 -17.30 -2.51
N ILE A 33 -2.33 -17.38 -2.90
CA ILE A 33 -1.80 -16.51 -3.97
C ILE A 33 -2.42 -16.89 -5.32
N GLY A 34 -2.59 -18.19 -5.58
CA GLY A 34 -3.29 -18.68 -6.76
C GLY A 34 -4.71 -18.13 -6.86
N GLU A 35 -5.50 -18.26 -5.79
CA GLU A 35 -6.86 -17.72 -5.72
C GLU A 35 -6.92 -16.20 -5.91
N ALA A 36 -5.97 -15.47 -5.31
CA ALA A 36 -5.88 -14.02 -5.48
C ALA A 36 -5.52 -13.63 -6.92
N LEU A 37 -4.59 -14.34 -7.56
CA LEU A 37 -4.23 -14.13 -8.95
C LEU A 37 -5.39 -14.46 -9.88
N ASP A 38 -6.11 -15.56 -9.64
CA ASP A 38 -7.29 -15.95 -10.41
C ASP A 38 -8.41 -14.91 -10.30
N ALA A 39 -8.65 -14.38 -9.10
CA ALA A 39 -9.61 -13.30 -8.88
C ALA A 39 -9.25 -12.01 -9.63
N LEU A 40 -7.96 -11.77 -9.88
CA LEU A 40 -7.45 -10.65 -10.66
C LEU A 40 -7.40 -10.91 -12.17
N GLY A 41 -7.91 -12.06 -12.65
CA GLY A 41 -7.93 -12.45 -14.06
C GLY A 41 -6.81 -13.40 -14.47
N GLY A 42 -6.10 -13.97 -13.50
CA GLY A 42 -5.03 -14.95 -13.67
C GLY A 42 -3.66 -14.35 -13.96
N VAL A 43 -2.65 -15.22 -14.07
CA VAL A 43 -1.25 -14.85 -14.31
C VAL A 43 -1.05 -14.18 -15.69
N GLY A 44 -1.86 -14.58 -16.68
CA GLY A 44 -1.71 -14.14 -18.07
C GLY A 44 -1.85 -12.62 -18.28
N PRO A 45 -2.93 -11.97 -17.79
CA PRO A 45 -3.10 -10.53 -17.90
C PRO A 45 -2.10 -9.73 -17.04
N ILE A 46 -1.85 -10.17 -15.80
CA ILE A 46 -0.94 -9.47 -14.88
C ILE A 46 0.48 -9.45 -15.44
N GLY A 47 1.03 -10.60 -15.85
CA GLY A 47 2.39 -10.67 -16.40
C GLY A 47 2.58 -9.94 -17.73
N LYS A 48 1.49 -9.48 -18.38
CA LYS A 48 1.55 -8.68 -19.61
C LYS A 48 1.49 -7.18 -19.35
N LEU A 49 1.30 -6.74 -18.10
CA LEU A 49 1.30 -5.33 -17.75
C LEU A 49 2.70 -4.76 -17.98
N LYS A 50 2.79 -3.76 -18.86
CA LYS A 50 4.04 -3.05 -19.15
C LYS A 50 4.22 -1.82 -18.27
N GLY A 51 3.12 -1.23 -17.82
CA GLY A 51 3.12 -0.10 -16.93
C GLY A 51 1.74 0.22 -16.38
N LEU A 52 1.73 0.92 -15.26
CA LEU A 52 0.53 1.33 -14.54
C LEU A 52 0.80 2.67 -13.86
N THR A 53 -0.18 3.57 -13.88
CA THR A 53 -0.11 4.81 -13.11
C THR A 53 -1.27 4.88 -12.13
N TYR A 54 -0.95 4.93 -10.83
CA TYR A 54 -1.90 5.32 -9.80
C TYR A 54 -2.00 6.84 -9.78
N GLN A 55 -3.18 7.36 -10.12
CA GLN A 55 -3.46 8.79 -10.07
C GLN A 55 -4.22 9.12 -8.79
N ALA A 56 -3.65 9.98 -7.95
CA ALA A 56 -4.30 10.42 -6.73
C ALA A 56 -4.39 11.96 -6.70
N PRO A 57 -5.28 12.56 -7.51
CA PRO A 57 -5.38 14.02 -7.67
C PRO A 57 -5.99 14.72 -6.44
N ARG A 58 -6.80 14.00 -5.63
CA ARG A 58 -7.48 14.54 -4.44
C ARG A 58 -7.17 13.79 -3.16
N ILE A 59 -6.47 12.65 -3.27
CA ILE A 59 -6.11 11.81 -2.15
C ILE A 59 -4.61 11.92 -1.98
N PHE A 60 -4.20 12.89 -1.19
CA PHE A 60 -2.81 13.01 -0.77
C PHE A 60 -2.60 12.22 0.51
N ARG A 61 -1.93 11.07 0.41
CA ARG A 61 -1.49 10.33 1.60
C ARG A 61 -0.04 10.69 1.89
N SER A 62 0.15 11.60 2.83
CA SER A 62 1.48 11.90 3.39
C SER A 62 2.04 10.78 4.28
N ARG A 63 1.30 9.67 4.47
CA ARG A 63 1.59 8.61 5.44
C ARG A 63 1.75 7.26 4.75
N SER A 64 2.86 6.57 4.97
CA SER A 64 2.80 5.11 5.17
C SER A 64 2.12 4.88 6.54
N LEU A 65 1.38 3.78 6.72
CA LEU A 65 0.59 3.50 7.92
C LEU A 65 1.40 3.30 9.23
N MET A 66 2.67 3.73 9.29
CA MET A 66 3.53 3.51 10.43
C MET A 66 3.54 4.68 11.42
N GLN A 67 3.14 4.30 12.64
CA GLN A 67 3.45 4.89 13.95
C GLN A 67 2.74 6.19 14.34
N SER A 68 1.56 6.00 14.93
CA SER A 68 1.06 6.86 16.01
C SER A 68 1.79 6.50 17.29
N TYR A 69 2.62 7.40 17.81
CA TYR A 69 3.34 7.16 19.08
C TYR A 69 2.48 7.51 20.31
N HIS A 70 1.40 8.26 20.11
CA HIS A 70 0.48 8.67 21.17
C HIS A 70 -0.95 8.25 20.82
N MET A 71 -1.62 7.50 21.71
CA MET A 71 -3.01 7.06 21.47
C MET A 71 -4.06 8.17 21.69
N SER A 72 -3.69 9.29 22.34
CA SER A 72 -4.65 10.35 22.68
C SER A 72 -4.56 11.62 21.83
N ARG A 73 -3.58 11.70 20.90
CA ARG A 73 -3.47 12.78 19.92
C ARG A 73 -2.98 12.20 18.60
N ALA A 74 -3.57 12.64 17.49
CA ALA A 74 -3.03 12.33 16.17
C ALA A 74 -1.63 12.95 16.04
N ASP A 75 -0.66 12.19 15.51
CA ASP A 75 0.64 12.76 15.16
C ASP A 75 0.43 13.93 14.19
N THR A 76 1.19 15.01 14.40
CA THR A 76 1.09 16.21 13.57
C THR A 76 1.31 15.85 12.10
N PHE A 77 0.39 16.23 11.22
CA PHE A 77 0.51 15.98 9.78
C PHE A 77 1.80 16.62 9.26
N VAL A 78 2.64 15.87 8.55
CA VAL A 78 3.84 16.40 7.88
C VAL A 78 3.46 17.29 6.69
N SER A 79 2.33 17.02 6.04
CA SER A 79 1.78 17.85 4.98
C SER A 79 0.25 17.82 5.05
N ILE A 80 -0.37 18.97 4.78
CA ILE A 80 -1.82 19.19 4.97
C ILE A 80 -2.65 18.92 3.71
N SER A 81 -2.03 18.96 2.53
CA SER A 81 -2.70 18.75 1.25
C SER A 81 -1.67 18.48 0.15
N GLY A 82 -2.13 17.98 -0.99
CA GLY A 82 -1.27 17.74 -2.14
C GLY A 82 -1.90 16.86 -3.20
N SER A 83 -1.07 16.33 -4.08
CA SER A 83 -1.42 15.30 -5.06
C SER A 83 -0.22 14.40 -5.32
N GLN A 84 -0.46 13.17 -5.71
CA GLN A 84 0.60 12.24 -6.09
C GLN A 84 0.18 11.39 -7.28
N ASN A 85 1.11 11.20 -8.22
CA ASN A 85 1.04 10.18 -9.24
C ASN A 85 2.20 9.21 -9.05
N ILE A 86 1.90 7.91 -9.11
CA ILE A 86 2.91 6.86 -9.03
C ILE A 86 2.80 6.03 -10.29
N SER A 87 3.84 6.06 -11.12
CA SER A 87 3.91 5.31 -12.36
C SER A 87 4.93 4.19 -12.24
N PHE A 88 4.59 3.03 -12.76
CA PHE A 88 5.46 1.86 -12.82
C PHE A 88 5.77 1.52 -14.26
N ARG A 89 7.02 1.11 -14.49
CA ARG A 89 7.45 0.42 -15.70
C ARG A 89 7.89 -0.99 -15.30
N LEU A 90 7.30 -1.98 -15.96
CA LEU A 90 7.34 -3.39 -15.56
C LEU A 90 7.91 -4.31 -16.66
N ASP A 91 8.23 -3.78 -17.83
CA ASP A 91 8.63 -4.54 -19.02
C ASP A 91 10.12 -4.89 -19.10
N GLN A 92 10.92 -4.53 -18.09
CA GLN A 92 12.39 -4.66 -18.11
C GLN A 92 12.95 -5.78 -17.22
N GLY A 93 12.08 -6.54 -16.54
CA GLY A 93 12.49 -7.61 -15.62
C GLY A 93 12.99 -7.12 -14.26
N PHE A 94 12.93 -5.82 -13.99
CA PHE A 94 13.13 -5.19 -12.69
C PHE A 94 12.09 -4.07 -12.52
N LEU A 95 11.83 -3.69 -11.27
CA LEU A 95 10.91 -2.61 -10.96
C LEU A 95 11.56 -1.25 -11.23
N GLU A 96 10.88 -0.42 -12.01
CA GLU A 96 11.14 1.02 -12.07
C GLU A 96 9.87 1.79 -11.74
N GLN A 97 9.98 2.74 -10.83
CA GLN A 97 8.88 3.57 -10.35
C GLN A 97 9.25 5.05 -10.50
N ARG A 98 8.29 5.84 -10.96
CA ARG A 98 8.35 7.30 -10.91
C ARG A 98 7.24 7.82 -9.99
N ILE A 99 7.63 8.70 -9.09
CA ILE A 99 6.72 9.40 -8.19
C ILE A 99 6.76 10.88 -8.55
N ASP A 100 5.63 11.43 -8.94
CA ASP A 100 5.45 12.87 -9.11
C ASP A 100 4.54 13.35 -7.97
N ARG A 101 5.02 14.31 -7.17
CA ARG A 101 4.32 14.76 -5.96
C ARG A 101 4.30 16.27 -5.86
N LEU A 102 3.13 16.77 -5.49
CA LEU A 102 2.93 18.12 -4.96
C LEU A 102 2.47 17.98 -3.52
N ALA A 103 3.13 18.67 -2.59
CA ALA A 103 2.81 18.62 -1.17
C ALA A 103 2.85 20.01 -0.55
N THR A 104 1.83 20.36 0.24
CA THR A 104 1.82 21.58 1.04
C THR A 104 2.25 21.24 2.47
N PRO A 105 3.41 21.71 2.94
CA PRO A 105 3.87 21.45 4.30
C PRO A 105 2.87 21.93 5.36
N SER A 106 2.79 21.25 6.50
CA SER A 106 2.02 21.76 7.63
C SER A 106 2.81 22.81 8.42
N SER A 107 2.12 23.51 9.32
CA SER A 107 2.75 24.45 10.27
C SER A 107 3.79 23.80 11.19
N TYR A 108 3.85 22.46 11.26
CA TYR A 108 4.92 21.77 11.97
C TYR A 108 6.31 22.15 11.44
N TRP A 109 6.43 22.46 10.15
CA TRP A 109 7.70 22.72 9.48
C TRP A 109 8.14 24.18 9.53
N SER A 110 7.43 25.06 10.25
CA SER A 110 7.75 26.49 10.30
C SER A 110 9.17 26.75 10.82
N TRP A 111 9.71 25.85 11.64
CA TRP A 111 11.09 25.95 12.13
C TRP A 111 12.15 25.79 11.03
N GLY A 112 11.85 25.07 9.94
CA GLY A 112 12.77 24.81 8.84
C GLY A 112 12.48 25.66 7.60
N ASN A 113 11.21 26.02 7.39
CA ASN A 113 10.77 26.91 6.33
C ASN A 113 9.55 27.71 6.81
N ASN A 114 9.76 28.99 7.13
CA ASN A 114 8.68 29.85 7.63
C ASN A 114 7.59 30.11 6.58
N ASP A 115 7.95 30.12 5.29
CA ASP A 115 7.01 30.41 4.21
C ASP A 115 6.11 29.21 3.89
N LEU A 116 6.48 28.01 4.38
CA LEU A 116 5.75 26.74 4.16
C LEU A 116 5.40 26.53 2.69
N THR A 117 6.31 26.95 1.81
CA THR A 117 6.11 26.92 0.36
C THR A 117 5.81 25.49 -0.10
N PRO A 118 4.82 25.29 -0.99
CA PRO A 118 4.54 23.97 -1.56
C PRO A 118 5.80 23.35 -2.19
N LEU A 119 5.98 22.07 -1.92
CA LEU A 119 7.06 21.26 -2.45
C LEU A 119 6.53 20.48 -3.66
N GLU A 120 7.15 20.71 -4.81
CA GLU A 120 6.87 19.99 -6.05
C GLU A 120 8.12 19.26 -6.49
N PHE A 121 8.02 17.93 -6.58
CA PHE A 121 9.17 17.12 -6.92
C PHE A 121 8.80 15.85 -7.69
N SER A 122 9.78 15.35 -8.42
CA SER A 122 9.72 14.06 -9.12
C SER A 122 10.90 13.20 -8.68
N LEU A 123 10.60 11.96 -8.30
CA LEU A 123 11.56 10.96 -7.84
C LEU A 123 11.46 9.72 -8.72
N VAL A 124 12.61 9.20 -9.16
CA VAL A 124 12.71 7.91 -9.84
C VAL A 124 13.38 6.91 -8.92
N VAL A 125 12.79 5.71 -8.81
CA VAL A 125 13.28 4.58 -8.01
C VAL A 125 13.47 3.40 -8.95
N ASN A 126 14.61 2.73 -8.85
CA ASN A 126 14.98 1.60 -9.69
C ASN A 126 15.55 0.46 -8.81
N GLU A 127 15.02 -0.75 -8.98
CA GLU A 127 15.41 -1.96 -8.24
C GLU A 127 16.48 -2.81 -8.96
N GLY A 128 17.06 -2.31 -10.05
CA GLY A 128 18.08 -3.03 -10.81
C GLY A 128 19.34 -3.37 -9.98
N LYS A 129 20.32 -4.02 -10.60
CA LYS A 129 21.55 -4.49 -9.94
C LYS A 129 22.29 -3.41 -9.12
N ASN A 130 22.20 -2.15 -9.53
CA ASN A 130 22.74 -0.98 -8.82
C ASN A 130 21.59 -0.06 -8.40
N GLY A 131 20.58 -0.62 -7.74
CA GLY A 131 19.33 0.07 -7.43
C GLY A 131 19.57 1.46 -6.83
N PHE A 132 18.77 2.42 -7.28
CA PHE A 132 18.94 3.82 -6.91
C PHE A 132 17.60 4.50 -6.71
N ALA A 133 17.61 5.58 -5.95
CA ALA A 133 16.55 6.57 -5.95
C ALA A 133 17.15 7.97 -6.18
N CYS A 134 16.49 8.76 -7.02
CA CYS A 134 17.01 10.05 -7.45
C CYS A 134 15.90 11.04 -7.74
N TYR A 135 16.01 12.23 -7.15
CA TYR A 135 15.16 13.36 -7.49
C TYR A 135 15.58 13.88 -8.87
N VAL A 136 14.66 13.81 -9.83
CA VAL A 136 14.87 14.31 -11.19
C VAL A 136 14.33 15.74 -11.36
N GLN A 137 13.52 16.20 -10.41
CA GLN A 137 13.02 17.57 -10.32
C GLN A 137 12.71 17.89 -8.86
N GLY A 138 13.11 19.07 -8.40
CA GLY A 138 12.79 19.57 -7.06
C GLY A 138 13.31 18.67 -5.94
N ASN A 139 12.74 18.84 -4.75
CA ASN A 139 13.07 18.05 -3.57
C ASN A 139 11.92 18.07 -2.54
N ASP A 140 12.01 17.22 -1.53
CA ASP A 140 11.09 17.20 -0.38
C ASP A 140 11.77 17.61 0.94
N GLN A 141 12.95 18.23 0.86
CA GLN A 141 13.75 18.64 2.00
C GLN A 141 13.34 20.05 2.43
N ILE A 142 12.66 20.14 3.57
CA ILE A 142 12.04 21.38 4.07
C ILE A 142 13.02 22.56 4.18
N PHE A 143 14.29 22.30 4.50
CA PHE A 143 15.33 23.32 4.65
C PHE A 143 15.99 23.75 3.33
N LEU A 144 15.67 23.09 2.20
CA LEU A 144 16.18 23.47 0.89
C LEU A 144 15.15 24.30 0.11
N PRO A 145 15.62 25.14 -0.84
CA PRO A 145 14.72 25.82 -1.77
C PRO A 145 13.89 24.79 -2.58
N PRO A 146 12.56 24.95 -2.74
CA PRO A 146 11.71 23.97 -3.41
C PRO A 146 12.11 23.62 -4.85
N GLY A 147 12.70 24.57 -5.58
CA GLY A 147 13.14 24.37 -6.96
C GLY A 147 14.51 23.71 -7.12
N LEU A 148 15.25 23.51 -6.02
CA LEU A 148 16.56 22.85 -6.07
C LEU A 148 16.36 21.34 -6.25
N THR A 149 17.12 20.72 -7.17
CA THR A 149 17.00 19.28 -7.40
C THR A 149 18.04 18.52 -6.56
N SER A 150 17.58 17.72 -5.59
CA SER A 150 18.46 17.03 -4.62
C SER A 150 19.21 15.80 -5.15
N SER A 151 19.01 15.44 -6.43
CA SER A 151 19.71 14.33 -7.10
C SER A 151 19.59 12.98 -6.35
N TYR A 152 20.63 12.14 -6.37
CA TYR A 152 20.61 10.81 -5.77
C TYR A 152 20.47 10.85 -4.24
N THR A 153 19.66 9.95 -3.71
CA THR A 153 19.53 9.75 -2.26
C THR A 153 20.65 8.88 -1.70
N ASP A 154 20.85 8.93 -0.39
CA ASP A 154 21.75 8.01 0.29
C ASP A 154 21.23 6.55 0.24
N ALA A 155 22.07 5.61 0.66
CA ALA A 155 21.76 4.18 0.60
C ALA A 155 20.57 3.77 1.47
N ALA A 156 20.40 4.36 2.66
CA ALA A 156 19.32 4.00 3.58
C ALA A 156 17.97 4.47 3.05
N LEU A 157 17.90 5.71 2.56
CA LEU A 157 16.68 6.23 1.94
C LEU A 157 16.36 5.50 0.63
N THR A 158 17.37 5.22 -0.20
CA THR A 158 17.21 4.42 -1.42
C THR A 158 16.58 3.07 -1.11
N TYR A 159 17.10 2.36 -0.10
CA TYR A 159 16.58 1.07 0.32
C TYR A 159 15.11 1.14 0.74
N HIS A 160 14.77 2.13 1.57
CA HIS A 160 13.39 2.34 2.01
C HIS A 160 12.43 2.58 0.83
N LEU A 161 12.84 3.41 -0.13
CA LEU A 161 12.05 3.75 -1.31
C LEU A 161 11.85 2.56 -2.24
N VAL A 162 12.90 1.76 -2.46
CA VAL A 162 12.81 0.52 -3.24
C VAL A 162 11.84 -0.47 -2.60
N LEU A 163 11.93 -0.66 -1.28
CA LEU A 163 11.00 -1.51 -0.54
C LEU A 163 9.55 -1.05 -0.68
N GLN A 164 9.29 0.25 -0.52
CA GLN A 164 7.95 0.80 -0.73
C GLN A 164 7.46 0.62 -2.17
N ALA A 165 8.35 0.77 -3.15
CA ALA A 165 8.03 0.57 -4.54
C ALA A 165 7.64 -0.89 -4.83
N GLN A 166 8.36 -1.87 -4.27
CA GLN A 166 8.01 -3.29 -4.36
C GLN A 166 6.66 -3.59 -3.71
N MET A 167 6.39 -3.04 -2.52
CA MET A 167 5.10 -3.22 -1.83
C MET A 167 3.90 -2.68 -2.60
N LEU A 168 4.11 -1.63 -3.41
CA LEU A 168 3.09 -1.02 -4.26
C LEU A 168 3.06 -1.61 -5.67
N SER A 169 3.98 -2.52 -5.99
CA SER A 169 4.15 -3.07 -7.33
C SER A 169 2.89 -3.85 -7.76
N PRO A 170 2.36 -3.59 -8.97
CA PRO A 170 1.27 -4.39 -9.53
C PRO A 170 1.65 -5.87 -9.76
N HIS A 171 2.94 -6.17 -9.85
CA HIS A 171 3.45 -7.54 -10.03
C HIS A 171 3.76 -8.25 -8.71
N LEU A 172 3.50 -7.63 -7.55
CA LEU A 172 3.88 -8.20 -6.25
C LEU A 172 3.36 -9.64 -6.05
N LEU A 173 2.10 -9.90 -6.38
CA LEU A 173 1.52 -11.24 -6.23
C LEU A 173 2.13 -12.27 -7.20
N ASP A 174 2.50 -11.84 -8.42
CA ASP A 174 3.16 -12.72 -9.37
C ASP A 174 4.60 -13.04 -8.92
N HIS A 175 5.33 -12.06 -8.36
CA HIS A 175 6.62 -12.29 -7.73
C HIS A 175 6.53 -13.22 -6.51
N MET A 176 5.48 -13.05 -5.69
CA MET A 176 5.24 -13.91 -4.54
C MET A 176 4.99 -15.36 -4.97
N LYS A 177 4.24 -15.60 -6.05
CA LYS A 177 3.97 -16.97 -6.54
C LYS A 177 5.25 -17.80 -6.77
N ASP A 178 6.33 -17.15 -7.24
CA ASP A 178 7.58 -17.83 -7.58
C ASP A 178 8.56 -17.97 -6.40
N THR A 179 8.24 -17.40 -5.23
CA THR A 179 9.10 -17.43 -4.05
C THR A 179 8.68 -18.52 -3.05
N LYS A 180 9.67 -19.17 -2.42
CA LYS A 180 9.44 -20.17 -1.35
C LYS A 180 9.29 -19.53 0.04
N SER A 181 9.46 -18.22 0.14
CA SER A 181 9.56 -17.43 1.38
C SER A 181 8.21 -16.94 1.91
N ILE A 182 7.13 -17.66 1.62
CA ILE A 182 5.77 -17.26 1.97
C ILE A 182 5.25 -18.16 3.08
N SER A 183 4.74 -17.56 4.14
CA SER A 183 4.01 -18.25 5.20
C SER A 183 2.58 -17.74 5.29
N ALA A 184 1.65 -18.57 5.75
CA ALA A 184 0.29 -18.17 6.05
C ALA A 184 0.16 -17.99 7.57
N THR A 185 -0.54 -16.95 7.98
CA THR A 185 -0.88 -16.70 9.38
C THR A 185 -2.36 -16.37 9.48
N THR A 186 -3.05 -16.88 10.49
CA THR A 186 -4.40 -16.46 10.80
C THR A 186 -4.36 -15.12 11.51
N VAL A 187 -5.11 -14.15 11.00
CA VAL A 187 -5.26 -12.81 11.57
C VAL A 187 -6.72 -12.59 11.92
N GLU A 188 -6.98 -12.16 13.15
CA GLU A 188 -8.32 -11.81 13.59
C GLU A 188 -8.60 -10.33 13.31
N PHE A 189 -9.66 -10.05 12.56
CA PHE A 189 -10.20 -8.70 12.37
C PHE A 189 -11.66 -8.67 12.83
N TYR A 190 -11.95 -7.87 13.86
CA TYR A 190 -13.29 -7.67 14.39
C TYR A 190 -14.02 -8.97 14.80
N GLY A 191 -13.30 -9.95 15.37
CA GLY A 191 -13.88 -11.23 15.77
C GLY A 191 -14.05 -12.24 14.64
N ILE A 192 -13.56 -11.93 13.43
CA ILE A 192 -13.55 -12.82 12.27
C ILE A 192 -12.10 -13.18 11.96
N GLU A 193 -11.82 -14.48 11.86
CA GLU A 193 -10.51 -14.98 11.47
C GLU A 193 -10.33 -14.97 9.94
N PHE A 194 -9.20 -14.43 9.49
CA PHE A 194 -8.80 -14.40 8.08
C PHE A 194 -7.45 -15.08 7.93
N THR A 195 -7.28 -15.92 6.91
CA THR A 195 -5.96 -16.44 6.53
C THR A 195 -5.24 -15.38 5.71
N ALA A 196 -4.07 -14.90 6.18
CA ALA A 196 -3.25 -13.91 5.50
C ALA A 196 -1.91 -14.51 5.06
N GLY A 197 -1.51 -14.24 3.81
CA GLY A 197 -0.18 -14.57 3.32
C GLY A 197 0.86 -13.52 3.73
N LYS A 198 1.99 -13.96 4.28
CA LYS A 198 3.15 -13.15 4.61
C LYS A 198 4.30 -13.54 3.70
N HIS A 199 4.82 -12.58 2.94
CA HIS A 199 6.06 -12.73 2.20
C HIS A 199 7.19 -12.04 2.98
N ALA A 200 8.26 -12.78 3.27
CA ALA A 200 9.51 -12.14 3.66
C ALA A 200 10.14 -11.58 2.38
N LEU A 201 10.01 -10.27 2.16
CA LEU A 201 10.87 -9.59 1.20
C LEU A 201 12.30 -9.82 1.70
N ASP A 202 13.10 -10.57 0.93
CA ASP A 202 14.48 -10.86 1.29
C ASP A 202 15.19 -9.52 1.50
N LEU A 203 15.42 -9.20 2.77
CA LEU A 203 16.21 -8.05 3.18
C LEU A 203 17.60 -8.33 2.63
N ILE A 204 17.98 -7.67 1.54
CA ILE A 204 19.35 -7.69 1.04
C ILE A 204 20.23 -7.24 2.21
N SER A 205 20.86 -8.21 2.88
CA SER A 205 21.85 -7.98 3.91
C SER A 205 23.04 -7.35 3.21
N TYR A 206 23.18 -6.03 3.33
CA TYR A 206 24.48 -5.41 3.18
C TYR A 206 25.31 -5.86 4.38
N ARG A 207 26.29 -6.73 4.11
CA ARG A 207 27.51 -6.78 4.91
C ARG A 207 28.31 -5.54 4.55
N ASP A 208 28.77 -4.86 5.60
CA ASP A 208 29.70 -3.72 5.56
C ASP A 208 30.94 -4.00 4.69
#